data_AF-A0A2A3EV17-F1
#
_entry.id   AF-A0A2A3EV17-F1
#
_cell.length_a   1.000
_cell.length_b   1.000
_cell.length_c   1.000
_cell.angle_alpha   90.00
_cell.angle_beta   90.00
_cell.angle_gamma   90.00
#
_symmetry.space_group_name_H-M   'P 1'
#
loop_
_entity.id
_entity.type
_entity.pdbx_description
1 polymer ?
#
loop_
_entity_poly.entity_id
_entity_poly.type
_entity_poly.pdbx_seq_one_letter_code
_entity_poly.pdbx_strand_id
1 'polypeptide(L)' 'MKPTSEKKRKAQTTDILLSLEEELKDRMVAALEHTRPRTGIKSQQVFIRTAIDQLCTKLETQYNNGEPFPAPADEIAI' A
#
# COMPACT_ATOMS: atom_id res chain seq x y z
N MET A 1 35.38 10.15 -20.13
CA MET A 1 34.46 9.71 -19.07
C MET A 1 33.04 10.00 -19.49
N LYS A 2 32.15 9.00 -19.54
CA LYS A 2 30.71 9.21 -19.74
C LYS A 2 30.05 9.22 -18.34
N PRO A 3 29.20 10.19 -18.01
CA PRO A 3 28.47 10.17 -16.75
C PRO A 3 27.47 9.00 -16.79
N THR A 4 27.64 8.05 -15.89
CA THR A 4 26.69 6.97 -15.65
C THR A 4 25.41 7.59 -15.09
N SER A 5 24.31 7.46 -15.82
CA SER A 5 22.97 7.85 -15.37
C SER A 5 22.65 7.15 -14.06
N GLU A 6 22.59 7.90 -12.97
CA GLU A 6 22.09 7.42 -11.69
C GLU A 6 20.62 7.04 -11.88
N LYS A 7 20.36 5.74 -12.01
CA LYS A 7 19.00 5.20 -11.84
C LYS A 7 18.55 5.61 -10.43
N LYS A 8 17.64 6.59 -10.34
CA LYS A 8 16.88 6.90 -9.13
C LYS A 8 16.49 5.57 -8.48
N ARG A 9 17.04 5.30 -7.29
CA ARG A 9 16.75 4.07 -6.55
C ARG A 9 15.23 3.99 -6.39
N LYS A 10 14.63 2.88 -6.80
CA LYS A 10 13.26 2.57 -6.38
C LYS A 10 13.24 2.60 -4.85
N ALA A 11 12.20 3.15 -4.25
CA ALA A 11 12.02 3.11 -2.80
C ALA A 11 12.28 1.68 -2.30
N GLN A 12 12.92 1.54 -1.15
CA GLN A 12 13.16 0.23 -0.55
C GLN A 12 11.80 -0.40 -0.25
N THR A 13 11.50 -1.53 -0.89
CA THR A 13 10.24 -2.27 -0.70
C THR A 13 10.53 -3.56 0.05
N THR A 14 9.70 -3.87 1.04
CA THR A 14 9.70 -5.16 1.74
C THR A 14 8.41 -5.90 1.38
N ASP A 15 8.54 -7.19 1.04
CA ASP A 15 7.39 -8.04 0.77
C ASP A 15 6.80 -8.56 2.08
N ILE A 16 5.46 -8.58 2.15
CA ILE A 16 4.71 -9.09 3.30
C ILE A 16 3.82 -10.22 2.79
N LEU A 17 3.85 -11.38 3.47
CA LEU A 17 2.89 -12.45 3.27
C LEU A 17 1.60 -12.09 4.01
N LEU A 18 0.48 -12.01 3.29
CA LEU A 18 -0.81 -11.63 3.83
C LEU A 18 -1.84 -12.74 3.60
N SER A 19 -2.39 -13.26 4.69
CA SER A 19 -3.56 -14.13 4.67
C SER A 19 -4.83 -13.28 4.81
N LEU A 20 -5.84 -13.56 3.98
CA LEU A 20 -7.15 -12.91 4.03
C LEU A 20 -8.23 -13.97 4.22
N GLU A 21 -9.29 -13.62 4.95
CA GLU A 21 -10.52 -14.40 4.91
C GLU A 21 -11.04 -14.48 3.46
N GLU A 22 -11.58 -15.64 3.08
CA GLU A 22 -12.01 -15.91 1.70
C GLU A 22 -13.05 -14.89 1.23
N GLU A 23 -14.02 -14.56 2.09
CA GLU A 23 -15.05 -13.57 1.78
C GLU A 23 -14.46 -12.18 1.48
N LEU A 24 -13.45 -11.76 2.25
CA LEU A 24 -12.78 -10.49 2.04
C LEU A 24 -12.01 -10.48 0.70
N LYS A 25 -11.36 -11.59 0.38
CA LYS A 25 -10.66 -11.76 -0.90
C LYS A 25 -11.63 -11.69 -2.07
N ASP A 26 -12.76 -12.37 -2.00
CA ASP A 26 -13.76 -12.37 -3.07
C ASP A 26 -14.35 -10.97 -3.29
N ARG A 27 -14.65 -10.25 -2.20
CA ARG A 27 -15.08 -8.85 -2.27
C ARG A 27 -14.03 -7.94 -2.89
N MET A 28 -12.74 -8.12 -2.55
CA MET A 28 -11.64 -7.38 -3.17
C MET A 28 -11.57 -7.62 -4.69
N VAL A 29 -11.64 -8.88 -5.12
CA VAL A 29 -11.58 -9.25 -6.54
C VAL A 29 -12.78 -8.66 -7.29
N ALA A 30 -13.99 -8.81 -6.74
CA ALA A 30 -15.18 -8.22 -7.34
C ALA A 30 -15.07 -6.70 -7.46
N ALA A 31 -14.60 -6.00 -6.42
CA ALA A 31 -14.40 -4.56 -6.45
C ALA A 31 -13.39 -4.14 -7.52
N LEU A 32 -12.28 -4.86 -7.64
CA LEU A 32 -11.28 -4.65 -8.69
C LEU A 32 -11.90 -4.77 -10.08
N GLU A 33 -12.60 -5.86 -10.36
CA GLU A 33 -13.18 -6.12 -11.68
C GLU A 33 -14.16 -5.03 -12.11
N HIS A 34 -15.04 -4.60 -11.21
CA HIS A 34 -16.10 -3.62 -11.51
C HIS A 34 -15.58 -2.18 -11.61
N THR A 35 -14.45 -1.87 -10.96
CA THR A 35 -13.91 -0.51 -10.88
C THR A 35 -12.68 -0.27 -11.73
N ARG A 36 -12.03 -1.32 -12.24
CA ARG A 36 -10.80 -1.23 -13.06
C ARG A 36 -10.84 -0.18 -14.17
N PRO A 37 -11.93 -0.01 -14.95
CA PRO A 37 -11.99 1.01 -16.01
C PRO A 37 -11.94 2.45 -15.49
N ARG A 38 -12.33 2.68 -14.23
CA ARG A 38 -12.48 4.01 -13.61
C ARG A 38 -11.30 4.39 -12.73
N THR A 39 -10.70 3.41 -12.04
CA THR A 39 -9.66 3.67 -11.02
C THR A 39 -8.25 3.48 -11.56
N GLY A 40 -8.08 2.73 -12.65
CA GLY A 40 -6.75 2.37 -13.14
C GLY A 40 -5.98 1.42 -12.22
N ILE A 41 -6.61 0.87 -11.17
CA ILE A 41 -6.02 -0.16 -10.30
C ILE A 41 -6.06 -1.49 -11.04
N LYS A 42 -4.88 -2.05 -11.35
CA LYS A 42 -4.74 -3.19 -12.28
C LYS A 42 -4.38 -4.51 -11.61
N SER A 43 -4.13 -4.54 -10.31
CA SER A 43 -3.77 -5.76 -9.60
C SER A 43 -4.18 -5.71 -8.13
N GLN A 44 -4.29 -6.89 -7.52
CA GLN A 44 -4.56 -7.05 -6.09
C GLN A 44 -3.50 -6.35 -5.24
N GLN A 45 -2.22 -6.44 -5.62
CA GLN A 45 -1.14 -5.73 -4.90
C GLN A 45 -1.33 -4.21 -4.91
N VAL A 46 -1.72 -3.62 -6.05
CA VAL A 46 -1.95 -2.17 -6.12
C VAL A 46 -3.18 -1.79 -5.30
N PHE A 47 -4.23 -2.61 -5.32
CA PHE A 47 -5.41 -2.43 -4.48
C PHE A 47 -5.05 -2.40 -2.99
N ILE A 48 -4.31 -3.42 -2.53
CA ILE A 48 -3.91 -3.55 -1.12
C ILE A 48 -3.02 -2.38 -0.70
N ARG A 49 -2.00 -2.00 -1.49
CA ARG A 49 -1.15 -0.85 -1.18
C ARG A 49 -1.95 0.45 -1.10
N THR A 50 -2.91 0.64 -2.01
CA THR A 50 -3.79 1.82 -2.02
C THR A 50 -4.68 1.85 -0.78
N ALA A 51 -5.22 0.70 -0.37
CA ALA A 51 -6.07 0.60 0.81
C ALA A 51 -5.28 0.87 2.11
N ILE A 52 -4.05 0.35 2.22
CA ILE A 52 -3.14 0.62 3.34
C ILE A 52 -2.83 2.12 3.42
N ASP A 53 -2.41 2.72 2.31
CA ASP A 53 -2.07 4.15 2.23
C ASP A 53 -3.25 5.05 2.64
N GLN A 54 -4.45 4.75 2.12
CA GLN A 54 -5.68 5.47 2.48
C GLN A 54 -6.04 5.32 3.96
N LEU A 55 -5.86 4.13 4.54
CA LEU A 55 -6.15 3.91 5.96
C LEU A 55 -5.12 4.63 6.85
N CYS A 56 -3.83 4.56 6.52
CA CYS A 56 -2.78 5.32 7.22
C CYS A 56 -3.09 6.82 7.20
N THR A 57 -3.33 7.39 6.01
CA THR A 57 -3.67 8.81 5.84
C THR A 57 -4.88 9.21 6.67
N LYS A 58 -5.92 8.36 6.67
CA LYS A 58 -7.14 8.60 7.48
C LYS A 58 -6.81 8.63 8.97
N LEU A 59 -6.04 7.66 9.47
CA LEU A 59 -5.70 7.57 10.89
C LEU A 59 -4.78 8.71 11.33
N GLU A 60 -3.79 9.08 10.51
CA GLU A 60 -2.91 10.22 10.74
C GLU A 60 -3.69 11.53 10.82
N THR A 61 -4.64 11.73 9.89
CA THR A 61 -5.54 12.89 9.91
C THR A 61 -6.42 12.90 11.16
N GLN A 62 -6.96 11.76 11.56
CA GLN A 62 -7.89 11.66 12.69
C GLN A 62 -7.21 11.75 14.05
N TYR A 63 -6.00 11.21 14.18
CA TYR A 63 -5.38 10.96 15.49
C TYR A 63 -3.97 11.54 15.63
N ASN A 64 -3.40 12.13 14.58
CA ASN A 64 -2.06 12.70 14.61
C ASN A 64 -1.94 14.03 13.85
N ASN A 65 -3.01 14.83 13.81
CA ASN A 65 -3.06 16.14 13.15
C ASN A 65 -2.66 16.13 11.65
N GLY A 66 -2.83 14.99 10.98
CA GLY A 66 -2.43 14.82 9.58
C GLY A 66 -0.93 14.53 9.39
N GLU A 67 -0.17 14.40 10.46
CA GLU A 67 1.24 14.04 10.41
C GLU A 67 1.42 12.51 10.50
N PRO A 68 2.48 11.94 9.90
CA PRO A 68 2.81 10.52 10.04
C PRO A 68 3.07 10.11 11.48
N PHE A 69 2.65 8.90 11.85
CA PHE A 69 3.00 8.33 13.16
C PHE A 69 4.52 8.10 13.28
N PRO A 70 5.10 8.18 14.50
CA PRO A 70 6.51 7.85 14.70
C PRO A 70 6.81 6.40 14.30
N ALA A 71 8.05 6.15 13.87
CA ALA A 71 8.48 4.80 13.55
C ALA A 71 8.30 3.87 14.76
N PRO A 72 7.91 2.59 14.55
CA PRO A 72 7.79 1.62 15.62
C PRO A 72 9.11 1.52 16.42
N ALA A 73 9.00 1.42 17.75
CA ALA A 73 10.17 1.35 18.64
C ALA A 73 11.00 0.06 18.45
N ASP A 74 10.36 -1.00 17.93
CA ASP A 74 10.96 -2.23 17.42
C ASP A 74 10.08 -2.73 16.26
N GLU A 75 10.63 -3.57 15.37
CA GLU A 75 9.87 -4.21 14.30
C GLU A 75 8.65 -4.92 14.90
N ILE A 76 7.45 -4.44 14.59
CA ILE A 76 6.22 -5.16 14.92
C ILE A 76 6.38 -6.53 14.25
N ALA A 77 6.45 -7.59 15.06
CA ALA A 77 6.39 -8.95 14.54
C ALA A 77 4.98 -9.15 13.98
N ILE A 78 4.85 -8.99 12.66
CA ILE A 78 3.62 -9.25 11.89
C ILE A 78 3.68 -10.70 11.39
#